data_AF-A0A6J1D7K8-F1
#
_entry.id   AF-A0A6J1D7K8-F1
#
_cell.length_a   1.000
_cell.length_b   1.000
_cell.length_c   1.000
_cell.angle_alpha   90.00
_cell.angle_beta   90.00
_cell.angle_gamma   90.00
#
_symmetry.space_group_name_H-M   'P 1'
#
loop_
_entity.id
_entity.type
_entity.pdbx_description
1 polymer ?
#
loop_
_entity_poly.entity_id
_entity_poly.type
_entity_poly.pdbx_seq_one_letter_code
_entity_poly.pdbx_strand_id
1 'polypeptide(L)'
;MKFMEMPSFALFLLLLDLVVAAPTTGPPAASLLSHSYYQRTCPDAEGIIHRKVQAWINKDSTLAPALIRLHFHDCTVRMDLVFLDSTTPRMFDSAYFTNLQNKLGLLSTDQALVSDERTSSFVDLMANQPFLFDSQFSASMVKLGNVGVLTRKNEGEIRANCNFVNHRRK
;
A
#
# COMPACT_ATOMS: atom_id res chain seq x y z
N MET A 1 50.94 34.61 -41.96
CA MET A 1 50.25 33.41 -41.46
C MET A 1 48.81 33.79 -41.11
N LYS A 2 47.87 33.35 -41.95
CA LYS A 2 46.40 33.48 -41.84
C LYS A 2 45.78 32.30 -42.62
N PHE A 3 44.51 32.00 -42.33
CA PHE A 3 43.62 30.95 -42.86
C PHE A 3 43.74 29.60 -42.11
N MET A 4 42.72 29.04 -41.44
CA MET A 4 41.24 29.02 -41.54
C MET A 4 40.67 28.17 -42.69
N GLU A 5 39.83 27.20 -42.29
CA GLU A 5 38.71 26.49 -42.97
C GLU A 5 38.83 25.03 -43.46
N MET A 6 37.81 24.26 -43.05
CA MET A 6 37.37 22.89 -43.43
C MET A 6 36.44 22.97 -44.66
N PRO A 7 36.22 21.88 -45.45
CA PRO A 7 35.05 21.01 -45.17
C PRO A 7 35.17 19.56 -45.69
N SER A 8 34.66 18.56 -44.95
CA SER A 8 34.06 17.32 -45.51
C SER A 8 33.58 16.37 -44.40
N PHE A 9 32.44 16.66 -43.77
CA PHE A 9 31.77 15.72 -42.85
C PHE A 9 30.23 15.72 -42.99
N ALA A 10 29.69 16.35 -44.03
CA ALA A 10 28.25 16.49 -44.25
C ALA A 10 27.60 15.30 -44.98
N LEU A 11 28.34 14.24 -45.33
CA LEU A 11 27.81 13.13 -46.14
C LEU A 11 27.40 11.87 -45.36
N PHE A 12 27.57 11.83 -44.03
CA PHE A 12 27.32 10.62 -43.22
C PHE A 12 26.03 10.66 -42.37
N LEU A 13 25.20 11.71 -42.51
CA LEU A 13 23.99 11.90 -41.71
C LEU A 13 22.67 11.88 -42.51
N LEU A 14 22.65 11.23 -43.69
CA LEU A 14 21.44 11.13 -44.53
C LEU A 14 21.00 9.70 -44.85
N LEU A 15 21.42 8.69 -44.07
CA LEU A 15 21.00 7.29 -44.28
C LEU A 15 20.62 6.57 -42.97
N LEU A 16 19.85 7.23 -42.10
CA LEU A 16 19.17 6.56 -40.98
C LEU A 16 17.73 7.05 -40.78
N ASP A 17 16.98 7.26 -41.86
CA ASP A 17 15.54 7.52 -41.81
C ASP A 17 14.77 6.60 -42.77
N LEU A 18 15.06 5.30 -42.76
CA LEU A 18 14.16 4.33 -43.39
C LEU A 18 14.32 2.90 -42.81
N VAL A 19 13.91 2.72 -41.55
CA VAL A 19 13.48 1.40 -41.05
C VAL A 19 12.13 1.56 -40.37
N VAL A 20 11.10 1.33 -41.19
CA VAL A 20 9.87 0.59 -40.88
C VAL A 20 9.22 0.91 -39.53
N ALA A 21 8.23 1.79 -39.62
CA ALA A 21 7.00 1.65 -38.87
C ALA A 21 6.40 0.25 -39.10
N ALA A 22 6.42 -0.57 -38.05
CA ALA A 22 5.45 -1.65 -37.87
C ALA A 22 4.90 -1.51 -36.44
N PRO A 23 3.64 -1.11 -36.26
CA PRO A 23 2.97 -1.22 -34.98
C PRO A 23 2.92 -2.71 -34.64
N THR A 24 3.37 -3.07 -33.45
CA THR A 24 3.18 -4.40 -32.89
C THR A 24 1.69 -4.72 -32.84
N THR A 25 1.23 -5.55 -33.77
CA THR A 25 -0.08 -6.20 -33.68
C THR A 25 -0.03 -7.22 -32.56
N GLY A 26 -0.48 -6.79 -31.39
CA GLY A 26 -0.78 -7.66 -30.27
C GLY A 26 -1.06 -6.82 -29.04
N PRO A 27 -2.33 -6.63 -28.65
CA PRO A 27 -2.61 -6.05 -27.35
C PRO A 27 -2.56 -7.14 -26.28
N PRO A 28 -1.61 -7.15 -25.33
CA PRO A 28 -1.85 -7.69 -24.01
C PRO A 28 -2.19 -6.52 -23.10
N ALA A 29 -3.43 -6.05 -23.19
CA ALA A 29 -3.95 -5.11 -22.21
C ALA A 29 -5.32 -5.63 -21.81
N ALA A 30 -5.46 -5.93 -20.52
CA ALA A 30 -6.74 -5.98 -19.85
C ALA A 30 -7.64 -4.88 -20.42
N SER A 31 -8.92 -5.17 -20.59
CA SER A 31 -9.95 -4.18 -20.89
C SER A 31 -9.88 -3.03 -19.87
N LEU A 32 -9.05 -2.04 -20.19
CA LEU A 32 -8.83 -0.83 -19.41
C LEU A 32 -10.13 -0.05 -19.55
N LEU A 33 -11.00 -0.17 -18.55
CA LEU A 33 -12.16 0.70 -18.44
C LEU A 33 -11.63 2.14 -18.47
N SER A 34 -11.88 2.82 -19.58
CA SER A 34 -11.44 4.19 -19.76
C SER A 34 -12.45 5.11 -19.08
N HIS A 35 -12.02 5.77 -18.01
CA HIS A 35 -12.84 6.77 -17.30
C HIS A 35 -13.43 7.82 -18.26
N SER A 36 -12.63 8.25 -19.25
CA SER A 36 -13.02 9.25 -20.24
C SER A 36 -13.82 8.70 -21.43
N TYR A 37 -14.22 7.42 -21.41
CA TYR A 37 -15.07 6.85 -22.46
C TYR A 37 -16.41 7.58 -22.56
N TYR A 38 -17.17 7.64 -21.45
CA TYR A 38 -18.46 8.33 -21.44
C TYR A 38 -18.31 9.84 -21.61
N GLN A 39 -17.25 10.45 -21.07
CA GLN A 39 -16.99 11.86 -21.30
C GLN A 39 -16.85 12.21 -22.80
N ARG A 40 -16.32 11.30 -23.62
CA ARG A 40 -16.15 11.50 -25.07
C ARG A 40 -17.35 11.06 -25.89
N THR A 41 -17.98 9.95 -25.53
CA THR A 41 -19.09 9.37 -26.30
C THR A 41 -20.45 9.95 -25.91
N CYS A 42 -20.60 10.38 -24.66
CA CYS A 42 -21.81 10.98 -24.10
C CYS A 42 -21.45 12.00 -22.99
N PRO A 43 -21.04 13.22 -23.36
CA PRO A 43 -20.48 14.19 -22.42
C PRO A 43 -21.44 14.58 -21.28
N ASP A 44 -22.75 14.46 -21.51
CA ASP A 44 -23.78 14.75 -20.50
C ASP A 44 -24.11 13.56 -19.58
N ALA A 45 -23.48 12.40 -19.76
CA ALA A 45 -23.81 11.19 -19.00
C ALA A 45 -23.76 11.42 -17.48
N GLU A 46 -22.67 12.01 -16.99
CA GLU A 46 -22.51 12.32 -15.55
C GLU A 46 -23.57 13.31 -15.06
N GLY A 47 -23.87 14.35 -15.85
CA GLY A 47 -24.92 15.32 -15.53
C GLY A 47 -26.32 14.71 -15.49
N ILE A 48 -26.63 13.78 -16.42
CA ILE A 48 -27.90 13.05 -16.45
C ILE A 48 -28.03 12.14 -15.22
N ILE A 49 -26.98 11.38 -14.91
CA ILE A 49 -26.94 10.49 -13.74
C ILE A 49 -27.15 11.31 -12.47
N HIS A 50 -26.41 12.41 -12.31
CA HIS A 50 -26.51 13.27 -11.14
C HIS A 50 -27.92 13.83 -10.94
N ARG A 51 -28.54 14.36 -12.00
CA ARG A 51 -29.92 14.87 -11.95
C ARG A 51 -30.92 13.79 -11.56
N LYS A 52 -30.79 12.58 -12.11
CA LYS A 52 -31.68 11.46 -11.81
C LYS A 52 -31.50 10.94 -10.39
N VAL A 53 -30.26 10.78 -9.93
CA VAL A 53 -29.95 10.37 -8.56
C VAL A 53 -30.49 11.40 -7.57
N GLN A 54 -30.28 12.69 -7.80
CA GLN A 54 -30.83 13.75 -6.94
C GLN A 54 -32.36 13.74 -6.92
N ALA A 55 -33.01 13.59 -8.08
CA ALA A 55 -34.47 13.51 -8.14
C ALA A 55 -35.01 12.29 -7.36
N TRP A 56 -34.29 11.17 -7.38
CA TRP A 56 -34.66 9.98 -6.61
C TRP A 56 -34.41 10.15 -5.11
N ILE A 57 -33.29 10.74 -4.71
CA ILE A 57 -33.00 11.05 -3.30
C ILE A 57 -34.04 12.01 -2.72
N ASN A 58 -34.44 13.03 -3.48
CA ASN A 58 -35.47 13.98 -3.04
C ASN A 58 -36.85 13.32 -2.91
N LYS A 59 -37.09 12.24 -3.65
CA LYS A 59 -38.32 11.44 -3.55
C LYS A 59 -38.28 10.45 -2.39
N ASP A 60 -37.11 9.85 -2.15
CA ASP A 60 -36.85 8.90 -1.07
C ASP A 60 -35.46 9.15 -0.47
N SER A 61 -35.45 9.76 0.72
CA SER A 61 -34.22 10.14 1.42
C SER A 61 -33.38 8.95 1.89
N THR A 62 -33.94 7.73 1.94
CA THR A 62 -33.20 6.51 2.32
C THR A 62 -32.22 6.06 1.23
N LEU A 63 -32.40 6.53 -0.01
CA LEU A 63 -31.52 6.21 -1.13
C LEU A 63 -30.13 6.83 -0.99
N ALA A 64 -30.01 8.02 -0.37
CA ALA A 64 -28.72 8.66 -0.15
C ALA A 64 -27.78 7.79 0.73
N PRO A 65 -28.17 7.40 1.96
CA PRO A 65 -27.33 6.51 2.76
C PRO A 65 -27.19 5.11 2.16
N ALA A 66 -28.19 4.59 1.45
CA ALA A 66 -28.09 3.30 0.76
C ALA A 66 -27.05 3.31 -0.38
N LEU A 67 -27.00 4.38 -1.19
CA LEU A 67 -26.00 4.56 -2.25
C LEU A 67 -24.60 4.75 -1.67
N ILE A 68 -24.45 5.49 -0.57
CA ILE A 68 -23.18 5.62 0.15
C ILE A 68 -22.72 4.24 0.65
N ARG A 69 -23.61 3.48 1.29
CA ARG A 69 -23.30 2.12 1.75
C ARG A 69 -22.89 1.22 0.59
N LEU A 70 -23.65 1.21 -0.51
CA LEU A 70 -23.32 0.44 -1.70
C LEU A 70 -21.97 0.86 -2.28
N HIS A 71 -21.68 2.16 -2.36
CA HIS A 71 -20.39 2.65 -2.82
C HIS A 71 -19.26 2.13 -1.94
N PHE A 72 -19.30 2.35 -0.62
CA PHE A 72 -18.19 2.02 0.29
C PHE A 72 -18.07 0.53 0.65
N HIS A 73 -19.16 -0.24 0.63
CA HIS A 73 -19.17 -1.64 1.07
C HIS A 73 -19.36 -2.67 -0.04
N ASP A 74 -20.02 -2.33 -1.15
CA ASP A 74 -20.44 -3.32 -2.16
C ASP A 74 -19.81 -3.07 -3.55
N CYS A 75 -19.46 -1.82 -3.87
CA CYS A 75 -18.84 -1.44 -5.16
C CYS A 75 -17.37 -1.02 -5.02
N THR A 76 -16.96 -0.39 -3.92
CA THR A 76 -15.54 -0.21 -3.56
C THR A 76 -15.06 -1.37 -2.69
N VAL A 77 -15.37 -2.61 -3.08
CA VAL A 77 -14.70 -3.81 -2.56
C VAL A 77 -13.32 -3.96 -3.22
N ARG A 78 -12.56 -2.88 -3.20
CA ARG A 78 -11.12 -2.95 -3.09
C ARG A 78 -10.80 -2.49 -1.69
N MET A 79 -11.05 -3.37 -0.72
CA MET A 79 -10.13 -3.44 0.41
C MET A 79 -8.83 -3.96 -0.21
N ASP A 80 -8.10 -3.07 -0.90
CA ASP A 80 -6.76 -3.36 -1.37
C ASP A 80 -5.97 -3.56 -0.09
N LEU A 81 -5.82 -4.82 0.32
CA LEU A 81 -4.97 -5.17 1.44
C LEU A 81 -3.58 -4.67 1.05
N VAL A 82 -3.10 -3.66 1.78
CA VAL A 82 -1.77 -3.12 1.58
C VAL A 82 -0.84 -3.81 2.55
N PHE A 83 0.30 -4.26 2.05
CA PHE A 83 1.34 -4.83 2.89
C PHE A 83 2.01 -3.72 3.71
N LEU A 84 2.18 -3.96 5.00
CA LEU A 84 2.90 -3.05 5.90
C LEU A 84 4.39 -2.94 5.54
N ASP A 85 4.94 -4.00 4.96
CA ASP A 85 6.26 -4.03 4.33
C ASP A 85 6.10 -4.10 2.81
N SER A 86 6.51 -3.05 2.11
CA SER A 86 6.43 -2.99 0.64
C SER A 86 7.51 -3.82 -0.07
N THR A 87 8.59 -4.13 0.63
CA THR A 87 9.82 -4.73 0.08
C THR A 87 9.80 -6.24 0.24
N THR A 88 9.50 -6.73 1.44
CA THR A 88 9.41 -8.17 1.75
C THR A 88 8.10 -8.55 2.47
N PRO A 89 6.94 -8.42 1.79
CA PRO A 89 5.61 -8.57 2.41
C PRO A 89 5.30 -9.86 3.19
N ARG A 90 6.09 -10.91 2.97
CA ARG A 90 5.87 -12.27 3.51
C ARG A 90 7.05 -12.79 4.31
N MET A 91 8.06 -11.96 4.55
CA MET A 91 9.23 -12.34 5.33
C MET A 91 9.24 -11.56 6.64
N PHE A 92 9.79 -12.20 7.67
CA PHE A 92 10.06 -11.55 8.93
C PHE A 92 11.54 -11.18 8.96
N ASP A 93 11.85 -9.94 8.63
CA ASP A 93 13.22 -9.44 8.52
C ASP A 93 13.31 -7.95 8.90
N SER A 94 14.52 -7.38 8.83
CA SER A 94 14.76 -5.98 9.16
C SER A 94 14.47 -5.01 8.01
N ALA A 95 13.97 -5.48 6.85
CA ALA A 95 13.67 -4.61 5.70
C ALA A 95 12.60 -3.57 6.05
N TYR A 96 11.69 -3.89 6.98
CA TYR A 96 10.79 -2.94 7.61
C TYR A 96 11.51 -1.65 8.05
N PHE A 97 12.63 -1.74 8.76
CA PHE A 97 13.37 -0.56 9.24
C PHE A 97 14.07 0.20 8.11
N THR A 98 14.58 -0.53 7.11
CA THR A 98 15.12 0.08 5.89
C THR A 98 14.05 0.85 5.12
N ASN A 99 12.80 0.36 5.10
CA ASN A 99 11.67 1.05 4.48
C ASN A 99 11.38 2.38 5.19
N LEU A 100 11.46 2.43 6.53
CA LEU A 100 11.25 3.68 7.29
C LEU A 100 12.26 4.76 6.91
N GLN A 101 13.54 4.41 6.77
CA GLN A 101 14.59 5.34 6.32
C GLN A 101 14.30 5.90 4.92
N ASN A 102 13.71 5.08 4.05
CA ASN A 102 13.33 5.46 2.68
C ASN A 102 11.96 6.15 2.58
N LYS A 103 11.33 6.51 3.72
CA LYS A 103 10.00 7.12 3.79
C LYS A 103 8.88 6.25 3.20
N LEU A 104 9.03 4.94 3.30
CA LEU A 104 8.07 3.95 2.82
C LEU A 104 7.24 3.33 3.96
N GLY A 105 7.25 3.93 5.16
CA GLY A 105 6.37 3.49 6.25
C GLY A 105 4.91 3.70 5.89
N LEU A 106 4.10 2.64 5.93
CA LEU A 106 2.69 2.71 5.56
C LEU A 106 1.87 3.50 6.59
N LEU A 107 2.12 3.26 7.88
CA LEU A 107 1.43 3.94 8.97
C LEU A 107 2.20 5.18 9.42
N SER A 108 1.47 6.23 9.80
CA SER A 108 2.07 7.44 10.36
C SER A 108 2.86 7.17 11.63
N THR A 109 2.43 6.19 12.45
CA THR A 109 3.15 5.74 13.64
C THR A 109 4.48 5.07 13.31
N ASP A 110 4.58 4.40 12.17
CA ASP A 110 5.81 3.70 11.76
C ASP A 110 6.82 4.75 11.27
N GLN A 111 6.36 5.65 10.41
CA GLN A 111 7.20 6.73 9.89
C GLN A 111 7.64 7.71 10.99
N ALA A 112 6.87 7.84 12.06
CA ALA A 112 7.24 8.64 13.22
C ALA A 112 8.53 8.13 13.91
N LEU A 113 8.81 6.83 13.85
CA LEU A 113 9.97 6.22 14.53
C LEU A 113 11.31 6.75 14.00
N VAL A 114 11.40 7.06 12.71
CA VAL A 114 12.64 7.63 12.14
C VAL A 114 12.73 9.14 12.34
N SER A 115 11.58 9.84 12.45
CA SER A 115 11.56 11.29 12.67
C SER A 115 11.73 11.68 14.13
N ASP A 116 11.41 10.79 15.07
CA ASP A 116 11.54 11.04 16.51
C ASP A 116 13.00 10.87 16.96
N GLU A 117 13.51 11.86 17.69
CA GLU A 117 14.90 11.94 18.14
C GLU A 117 15.30 10.75 19.03
N ARG A 118 14.35 10.19 19.79
CA ARG A 118 14.63 9.11 20.73
C ARG A 118 14.71 7.75 20.05
N THR A 119 14.07 7.58 18.90
CA THR A 119 13.94 6.29 18.23
C THR A 119 14.70 6.20 16.91
N SER A 120 15.10 7.33 16.31
CA SER A 120 15.81 7.37 15.02
C SER A 120 17.08 6.53 15.02
N SER A 121 17.95 6.69 16.03
CA SER A 121 19.18 5.89 16.17
C SER A 121 18.92 4.39 16.32
N PHE A 122 17.80 4.01 16.96
CA PHE A 122 17.39 2.62 17.06
C PHE A 122 16.94 2.07 15.70
N VAL A 123 16.13 2.84 14.94
CA VAL A 123 15.74 2.50 13.57
C VAL A 123 16.97 2.31 12.68
N ASP A 124 17.95 3.20 12.78
CA ASP A 124 19.20 3.12 12.02
C ASP A 124 19.99 1.85 12.34
N LEU A 125 20.08 1.50 13.63
CA LEU A 125 20.78 0.29 14.06
C LEU A 125 20.08 -0.98 13.54
N MET A 126 18.75 -1.05 13.67
CA MET A 126 17.97 -2.20 13.21
C MET A 126 18.01 -2.36 11.69
N ALA A 127 17.94 -1.25 10.93
CA ALA A 127 18.02 -1.28 9.48
C ALA A 127 19.40 -1.76 8.97
N ASN A 128 20.48 -1.39 9.65
CA ASN A 128 21.84 -1.70 9.22
C ASN A 128 22.38 -3.04 9.74
N GLN A 129 21.78 -3.62 10.79
CA GLN A 129 22.29 -4.83 11.46
C GLN A 129 21.18 -5.87 11.68
N PRO A 130 20.86 -6.71 10.67
CA PRO A 130 19.76 -7.68 10.75
C PRO A 130 19.85 -8.65 11.95
N PHE A 131 21.05 -9.09 12.30
CA PHE A 131 21.27 -9.96 13.47
C PHE A 131 20.85 -9.30 14.80
N LEU A 132 21.04 -7.98 14.92
CA LEU A 132 20.59 -7.25 16.11
C LEU A 132 19.07 -7.15 16.15
N PHE A 133 18.41 -6.96 15.00
CA PHE A 133 16.95 -7.02 14.94
C PHE A 133 16.41 -8.37 15.46
N ASP A 134 16.93 -9.49 14.96
CA ASP A 134 16.44 -10.82 15.36
C ASP A 134 16.62 -11.09 16.86
N SER A 135 17.81 -10.78 17.38
CA SER A 135 18.12 -10.99 18.79
C SER A 135 17.30 -10.08 19.72
N GLN A 136 17.16 -8.80 19.37
CA GLN A 136 16.38 -7.83 20.16
C GLN A 136 14.88 -8.09 20.08
N PHE A 137 14.37 -8.51 18.93
CA PHE A 137 12.97 -8.89 18.76
C PHE A 137 12.63 -10.08 19.66
N SER A 138 13.46 -11.13 19.62
CA SER A 138 13.30 -12.31 20.48
C SER A 138 13.32 -11.95 21.97
N ALA A 139 14.32 -11.19 22.41
CA ALA A 139 14.42 -10.74 23.80
C ALA A 139 13.19 -9.91 24.24
N SER A 140 12.68 -9.07 23.34
CA SER A 140 11.48 -8.26 23.60
C SER A 140 10.22 -9.11 23.74
N MET A 141 10.06 -10.14 22.90
CA MET A 141 8.91 -11.05 22.98
C MET A 141 8.95 -11.93 24.23
N VAL A 142 10.12 -12.38 24.67
CA VAL A 142 10.28 -13.06 25.98
C VAL A 142 9.88 -12.12 27.12
N LYS A 143 10.34 -10.86 27.09
CA LYS A 143 9.99 -9.87 28.11
C LYS A 143 8.48 -9.58 28.12
N LEU A 144 7.87 -9.42 26.96
CA LEU A 144 6.43 -9.21 26.80
C LEU A 144 5.63 -10.40 27.34
N GLY A 145 6.07 -11.63 27.05
CA GLY A 145 5.44 -12.86 27.55
C GLY A 145 5.45 -13.01 29.07
N ASN A 146 6.32 -12.28 29.77
CA ASN A 146 6.41 -12.27 31.23
C ASN A 146 5.56 -11.16 31.90
N VAL A 147 4.88 -10.31 31.13
CA VAL A 147 4.07 -9.22 31.67
C VAL A 147 2.77 -9.77 32.26
N GLY A 148 2.53 -9.53 33.55
CA GLY A 148 1.23 -9.80 34.19
C GLY A 148 0.84 -11.28 34.27
N VAL A 149 1.81 -12.20 34.18
CA VAL A 149 1.55 -13.64 34.23
C VAL A 149 1.02 -14.09 35.60
N LEU A 150 -0.01 -14.94 35.58
CA LEU A 150 -0.63 -15.49 36.78
C LEU A 150 0.13 -16.77 37.18
N THR A 151 0.78 -16.75 38.35
CA THR A 151 1.68 -17.84 38.77
C THR A 151 1.38 -18.39 40.16
N ARG A 152 0.69 -17.63 41.02
CA ARG A 152 0.35 -18.11 42.37
C ARG A 152 -0.82 -19.09 42.32
N LYS A 153 -0.87 -19.99 43.31
CA LYS A 153 -1.71 -21.20 43.36
C LYS A 153 -3.24 -20.98 43.19
N ASN A 154 -3.73 -19.74 43.19
CA ASN A 154 -5.16 -19.41 43.04
C ASN A 154 -5.42 -18.18 42.15
N GLU A 155 -4.46 -17.77 41.31
CA GLU A 155 -4.60 -16.56 40.48
C GLU A 155 -5.29 -16.81 39.14
N GLY A 156 -5.31 -18.05 38.66
CA GLY A 156 -5.87 -18.42 37.38
C GLY A 156 -6.26 -19.89 37.30
N GLU A 157 -6.54 -20.36 36.10
CA GLU A 157 -6.90 -21.74 35.79
C GLU A 157 -6.37 -22.14 34.42
N ILE A 158 -6.17 -23.44 34.20
CA ILE A 158 -5.92 -23.98 32.87
C ILE A 158 -7.27 -24.16 32.18
N ARG A 159 -7.57 -23.31 31.18
CA ARG A 159 -8.82 -23.38 30.43
C ARG A 159 -8.81 -24.59 29.49
N ALA A 160 -9.85 -25.41 29.57
CA ALA A 160 -10.05 -26.47 28.58
C ALA A 160 -10.55 -25.93 27.23
N ASN A 161 -11.19 -24.76 27.26
CA ASN A 161 -11.66 -24.03 26.09
C ASN A 161 -11.34 -22.54 26.25
N CYS A 162 -10.56 -21.96 25.33
CA CYS A 162 -10.11 -20.56 25.44
C CYS A 162 -11.28 -19.55 25.45
N ASN A 163 -12.43 -19.92 24.86
CA ASN A 163 -13.59 -19.05 24.72
C ASN A 163 -14.48 -18.99 25.97
N PHE A 164 -14.29 -19.90 26.94
CA PHE A 164 -15.13 -19.99 28.13
C PHE A 164 -14.30 -20.18 29.40
N VAL A 165 -14.77 -19.59 30.51
CA VAL A 165 -14.23 -19.87 31.85
C VAL A 165 -14.75 -21.23 32.31
N ASN A 166 -13.90 -22.03 32.95
CA ASN A 166 -14.28 -23.34 33.43
C ASN A 166 -15.42 -23.22 34.47
N HIS A 167 -16.42 -24.09 34.37
CA HIS A 167 -17.47 -24.13 35.38
C HIS A 167 -16.93 -24.74 36.67
N ARG A 168 -17.01 -23.98 37.76
CA ARG A 168 -16.82 -24.54 39.09
C ARG A 168 -18.08 -25.31 39.46
N ARG A 169 -17.97 -26.63 39.61
CA ARG A 169 -19.03 -27.40 40.29
C ARG A 169 -19.09 -26.88 41.73
N LYS A 170 -20.24 -26.34 42.11
CA LYS A 170 -20.54 -25.96 43.50
C LYS A 170 -20.70 -27.21 44.35
#